data_AF-A0A7K7A3F1-F1
#
_entry.id   AF-A0A7K7A3F1-F1
#
_cell.length_a   1.000
_cell.length_b   1.000
_cell.length_c   1.000
_cell.angle_alpha   90.00
_cell.angle_beta   90.00
_cell.angle_gamma   90.00
#
_symmetry.space_group_name_H-M   'P 1'
#
loop_
_entity.id
_entity.type
_entity.pdbx_description
1 polymer ?
#
loop_
_entity_poly.entity_id
_entity_poly.type
_entity_poly.pdbx_seq_one_letter_code
_entity_poly.pdbx_strand_id
1 'polypeptide(L)'
;LSSPGKFIMTASSDTTILIWSLKGDVLASINTNQMNNAHAAVSPCGRFVASCGFTPDVKVWEVCFSKSGDFREVTRAFELKGHAAGVHFFSFSNDSRRMATVSKDGTWKFWDTDVEYKKQQDPYLLLTGKCEVAEPCRIALAPDARVVAISSGTNIVVYNTRRGEEEERFVGVHGQCITDLAFDINSRYLVSSGDRAIRVFHNSAGYRAVVEEMQAMLKKTANKATRERLEQQISNAQKALAAIYGKKH
;
A
#
# COMPACT_ATOMS: atom_id res chain seq x y z
N LEU A 1 -10.70 -9.16 -7.65
CA LEU A 1 -10.15 -10.17 -8.58
C LEU A 1 -8.64 -10.25 -8.35
N SER A 2 -8.02 -11.43 -8.33
CA SER A 2 -6.56 -11.52 -8.28
C SER A 2 -5.92 -11.12 -9.61
N SER A 3 -4.76 -10.45 -9.58
CA SER A 3 -4.05 -9.94 -10.78
C SER A 3 -3.77 -11.02 -11.85
N PRO A 4 -3.52 -12.30 -11.50
CA PRO A 4 -3.43 -13.40 -12.47
C PRO A 4 -4.78 -14.00 -12.88
N GLY A 5 -5.91 -13.47 -12.41
CA GLY A 5 -7.25 -14.00 -12.67
C GLY A 5 -7.50 -15.39 -12.09
N LYS A 6 -6.86 -15.77 -10.99
CA LYS A 6 -7.01 -17.13 -10.43
C LYS A 6 -8.24 -17.29 -9.53
N PHE A 7 -8.65 -16.22 -8.86
CA PHE A 7 -9.78 -16.23 -7.93
C PHE A 7 -10.38 -14.85 -7.77
N ILE A 8 -11.61 -14.82 -7.27
CA ILE A 8 -12.29 -13.62 -6.80
C ILE A 8 -12.31 -13.67 -5.27
N MET A 9 -12.17 -12.52 -4.64
CA MET A 9 -12.31 -12.36 -3.19
C MET A 9 -13.48 -11.42 -2.95
N THR A 10 -14.34 -11.78 -1.99
CA THR A 10 -15.36 -10.89 -1.44
C THR A 10 -15.19 -10.83 0.07
N ALA A 11 -15.30 -9.64 0.66
CA ALA A 11 -15.23 -9.45 2.10
C ALA A 11 -16.55 -8.87 2.60
N SER A 12 -17.15 -9.53 3.60
CA SER A 12 -18.31 -9.00 4.32
C SER A 12 -17.84 -8.00 5.39
N SER A 13 -18.75 -7.11 5.80
CA SER A 13 -18.54 -6.23 6.95
C SER A 13 -18.48 -6.99 8.29
N ASP A 14 -18.95 -8.24 8.33
CA ASP A 14 -18.71 -9.16 9.44
C ASP A 14 -17.24 -9.63 9.46
N THR A 15 -16.96 -10.87 9.87
CA THR A 15 -15.61 -11.44 9.91
C THR A 15 -15.29 -12.37 8.73
N THR A 16 -16.13 -12.43 7.70
CA THR A 16 -16.05 -13.43 6.64
C THR A 16 -15.43 -12.88 5.38
N ILE A 17 -14.44 -13.58 4.86
CA ILE A 17 -13.92 -13.43 3.50
C ILE A 17 -14.18 -14.72 2.74
N LEU A 18 -14.77 -14.61 1.56
CA LEU A 18 -14.97 -15.74 0.66
C LEU A 18 -14.01 -15.66 -0.52
N ILE A 19 -13.42 -16.80 -0.86
CA ILE A 19 -12.59 -17.00 -2.05
C ILE A 19 -13.40 -17.82 -3.04
N TRP A 20 -13.48 -17.32 -4.27
CA TRP A 20 -14.32 -17.90 -5.32
C TRP A 20 -13.49 -18.33 -6.53
N SER A 21 -13.93 -19.39 -7.17
CA SER A 21 -13.51 -19.73 -8.53
C SER A 21 -14.04 -18.67 -9.50
N LEU A 22 -13.42 -18.53 -10.67
CA LEU A 22 -13.98 -17.65 -11.71
C LEU A 22 -15.34 -18.13 -12.26
N LYS A 23 -15.72 -19.37 -11.98
CA LYS A 23 -17.02 -19.95 -12.36
C LYS A 23 -18.11 -19.65 -11.33
N GLY A 24 -17.75 -19.04 -10.19
CA GLY A 24 -18.69 -18.68 -9.12
C GLY A 24 -18.79 -19.69 -7.98
N ASP A 25 -17.94 -20.72 -7.95
CA ASP A 25 -17.91 -21.69 -6.85
C ASP A 25 -17.15 -21.13 -5.65
N VAL A 26 -17.65 -21.34 -4.43
CA VAL A 26 -16.90 -21.01 -3.21
C VAL A 26 -15.77 -22.02 -3.03
N LEU A 27 -14.52 -21.55 -3.13
CA LEU A 27 -13.32 -22.36 -2.92
C LEU A 27 -12.94 -22.44 -1.43
N ALA A 28 -13.09 -21.33 -0.70
CA ALA A 28 -12.78 -21.26 0.73
C ALA A 28 -13.57 -20.14 1.42
N SER A 29 -13.75 -20.32 2.73
CA SER A 29 -14.25 -19.31 3.65
C SER A 29 -13.21 -19.05 4.74
N ILE A 30 -12.88 -17.78 4.96
CA ILE A 30 -11.92 -17.32 5.96
C ILE A 30 -12.69 -16.53 7.01
N ASN A 31 -12.59 -16.97 8.27
CA ASN A 31 -13.01 -16.15 9.41
C ASN A 31 -11.82 -15.34 9.92
N THR A 32 -11.87 -14.03 9.71
CA THR A 32 -10.83 -13.06 10.08
C THR A 32 -10.70 -12.92 11.60
N ASN A 33 -11.77 -13.24 12.36
CA ASN A 33 -11.88 -13.01 13.80
C ASN A 33 -11.58 -11.55 14.20
N GLN A 34 -11.90 -10.56 13.34
CA GLN A 34 -11.63 -9.14 13.58
C GLN A 34 -12.82 -8.34 14.16
N MET A 35 -13.88 -9.04 14.61
CA MET A 35 -15.21 -8.52 14.96
C MET A 35 -15.96 -7.89 13.77
N ASN A 36 -15.35 -6.90 13.10
CA ASN A 36 -15.79 -6.38 11.81
C ASN A 36 -14.58 -6.13 10.91
N ASN A 37 -14.76 -6.32 9.60
CA ASN A 37 -13.74 -5.97 8.62
C ASN A 37 -13.93 -4.50 8.21
N ALA A 38 -12.89 -3.69 8.37
CA ALA A 38 -12.83 -2.32 7.86
C ALA A 38 -12.34 -2.29 6.41
N HIS A 39 -11.38 -3.15 6.07
CA HIS A 39 -10.84 -3.26 4.72
C HIS A 39 -10.28 -4.66 4.45
N ALA A 40 -10.33 -5.07 3.18
CA ALA A 40 -9.68 -6.28 2.70
C ALA A 40 -9.20 -6.09 1.27
N ALA A 41 -8.06 -6.70 0.93
CA ALA A 41 -7.47 -6.60 -0.40
C ALA A 41 -6.73 -7.87 -0.80
N VAL A 42 -6.65 -8.09 -2.13
CA VAL A 42 -5.78 -9.09 -2.73
C VAL A 42 -4.43 -8.44 -3.05
N SER A 43 -3.32 -9.11 -2.77
CA SER A 43 -2.00 -8.59 -3.12
C SER A 43 -1.82 -8.48 -4.65
N PRO A 44 -1.00 -7.53 -5.15
CA PRO A 44 -0.74 -7.39 -6.58
C PRO A 44 -0.16 -8.65 -7.24
N CYS A 45 0.60 -9.48 -6.52
CA CYS A 45 1.07 -10.77 -7.04
C CYS A 45 -0.03 -11.85 -7.11
N GLY A 46 -1.23 -11.58 -6.59
CA GLY A 46 -2.37 -12.50 -6.58
C GLY A 46 -2.18 -13.72 -5.70
N ARG A 47 -1.22 -13.68 -4.77
CA ARG A 47 -0.90 -14.79 -3.87
C ARG A 47 -1.57 -14.64 -2.51
N PHE A 48 -1.69 -13.40 -2.03
CA PHE A 48 -2.16 -13.13 -0.68
C PHE A 48 -3.51 -12.43 -0.69
N VAL A 49 -4.28 -12.71 0.35
CA VAL A 49 -5.44 -11.91 0.75
C VAL A 49 -5.16 -11.37 2.15
N ALA A 50 -5.55 -10.14 2.42
CA ALA A 50 -5.34 -9.51 3.71
C ALA A 50 -6.62 -8.82 4.18
N SER A 51 -6.76 -8.68 5.50
CA SER A 51 -7.86 -7.97 6.13
C SER A 51 -7.43 -7.18 7.36
N CYS A 52 -8.11 -6.08 7.59
CA CYS A 52 -7.97 -5.26 8.78
C CYS A 52 -9.35 -4.82 9.29
N GLY A 53 -9.42 -4.42 10.56
CA GLY A 53 -10.69 -4.13 11.22
C GLY A 53 -10.50 -3.53 12.61
N PHE A 54 -11.37 -3.89 13.53
CA PHE A 54 -11.32 -3.39 14.90
C PHE A 54 -10.08 -3.86 15.69
N THR A 55 -9.45 -4.96 15.26
CA THR A 55 -8.26 -5.50 15.92
C THR A 55 -6.99 -4.71 15.53
N PRO A 56 -5.95 -4.71 16.39
CA PRO A 56 -4.72 -3.94 16.19
C PRO A 56 -3.75 -4.54 15.16
N ASP A 57 -4.21 -5.48 14.34
CA ASP A 57 -3.40 -6.23 13.40
C ASP A 57 -4.02 -6.29 12.01
N VAL A 58 -3.16 -6.39 11.01
CA VAL A 58 -3.56 -6.82 9.66
C VAL A 58 -3.25 -8.30 9.53
N LYS A 59 -4.24 -9.10 9.18
CA LYS A 59 -4.08 -10.54 9.00
C LYS A 59 -3.90 -10.84 7.51
N VAL A 60 -2.96 -11.74 7.19
CA VAL A 60 -2.63 -12.09 5.80
C VAL A 60 -2.67 -13.61 5.62
N TRP A 61 -3.31 -14.06 4.56
CA TRP A 61 -3.43 -15.46 4.17
C TRP A 61 -2.87 -15.69 2.76
N GLU A 62 -2.23 -16.83 2.54
CA GLU A 62 -1.84 -17.31 1.22
C GLU A 62 -2.98 -18.13 0.60
N VAL A 63 -3.33 -17.83 -0.65
CA VAL A 63 -4.24 -18.67 -1.46
C VAL A 63 -3.37 -19.61 -2.30
N CYS A 64 -3.33 -20.88 -1.90
CA CYS A 64 -2.44 -21.87 -2.48
C CYS A 64 -3.09 -22.56 -3.69
N PHE A 65 -2.35 -22.61 -4.79
CA PHE A 65 -2.71 -23.37 -5.99
C PHE A 65 -1.64 -24.43 -6.29
N SER A 66 -2.03 -25.51 -6.94
CA SER A 66 -1.11 -26.52 -7.47
C SER A 66 -0.30 -25.98 -8.65
N LYS A 67 0.72 -26.76 -9.08
CA LYS A 67 1.43 -26.47 -10.34
C LYS A 67 0.51 -26.56 -11.57
N SER A 68 -0.56 -27.36 -11.51
CA SER A 68 -1.59 -27.46 -12.55
C SER A 68 -2.59 -26.29 -12.53
N GLY A 69 -2.55 -25.43 -11.50
CA GLY A 69 -3.45 -24.28 -11.39
C GLY A 69 -4.73 -24.56 -10.61
N ASP A 70 -4.87 -25.73 -10.00
CA ASP A 70 -6.03 -26.10 -9.19
C ASP A 70 -5.91 -25.51 -7.79
N PHE A 71 -7.03 -25.03 -7.25
CA PHE A 71 -7.10 -24.57 -5.86
C PHE A 71 -6.74 -25.71 -4.90
N ARG A 72 -5.91 -25.41 -3.89
CA ARG A 72 -5.54 -26.38 -2.84
C ARG A 72 -6.17 -26.01 -1.51
N GLU A 73 -5.82 -24.85 -0.99
CA GLU A 73 -6.22 -24.40 0.33
C GLU A 73 -5.94 -22.91 0.52
N VAL A 74 -6.41 -22.36 1.64
CA VAL A 74 -6.00 -21.06 2.15
C VAL A 74 -5.33 -21.25 3.50
N THR A 75 -4.11 -20.73 3.65
CA THR A 75 -3.33 -20.86 4.90
C THR A 75 -2.99 -19.48 5.46
N ARG A 76 -2.91 -19.37 6.80
CA ARG A 76 -2.41 -18.14 7.44
C ARG A 76 -0.93 -17.96 7.06
N ALA A 77 -0.59 -16.80 6.52
CA ALA A 77 0.77 -16.47 6.15
C ALA A 77 1.45 -15.73 7.31
N PHE A 78 1.03 -14.50 7.60
CA PHE A 78 1.61 -13.67 8.64
C PHE A 78 0.61 -12.60 9.12
N GLU A 79 0.96 -11.89 10.19
CA GLU A 79 0.19 -10.80 10.76
C GLU A 79 1.08 -9.57 10.96
N LEU A 80 0.57 -8.37 10.65
CA LEU A 80 1.25 -7.11 10.92
C LEU A 80 0.84 -6.61 12.31
N LYS A 81 1.62 -6.97 13.33
CA LYS A 81 1.35 -6.67 14.74
C LYS A 81 2.09 -5.43 15.21
N GLY A 82 1.45 -4.61 16.03
CA GLY A 82 2.13 -3.52 16.76
C GLY A 82 1.39 -2.18 16.78
N HIS A 83 0.20 -2.10 16.19
CA HIS A 83 -0.71 -0.99 16.49
C HIS A 83 -1.32 -1.16 17.88
N ALA A 84 -1.77 -0.06 18.49
CA ALA A 84 -2.43 -0.06 19.79
C ALA A 84 -3.97 -0.04 19.68
N ALA A 85 -4.51 0.18 18.48
CA ALA A 85 -5.93 0.24 18.20
C ALA A 85 -6.25 -0.29 16.79
N GLY A 86 -7.54 -0.39 16.48
CA GLY A 86 -8.04 -0.90 15.20
C GLY A 86 -7.39 -0.26 13.97
N VAL A 87 -7.09 -1.08 12.98
CA VAL A 87 -6.48 -0.66 11.72
C VAL A 87 -7.58 -0.29 10.73
N HIS A 88 -7.58 0.96 10.27
CA HIS A 88 -8.60 1.47 9.35
C HIS A 88 -8.40 0.96 7.92
N PHE A 89 -7.15 0.90 7.47
CA PHE A 89 -6.82 0.57 6.09
C PHE A 89 -5.37 0.11 5.96
N PHE A 90 -5.06 -0.57 4.85
CA PHE A 90 -3.70 -0.95 4.48
C PHE A 90 -3.52 -0.95 2.95
N SER A 91 -2.27 -0.93 2.49
CA SER A 91 -1.92 -0.99 1.07
C SER A 91 -0.69 -1.86 0.85
N PHE A 92 -0.69 -2.65 -0.21
CA PHE A 92 0.49 -3.38 -0.70
C PHE A 92 1.34 -2.49 -1.63
N SER A 93 2.64 -2.77 -1.71
CA SER A 93 3.47 -2.35 -2.85
C SER A 93 3.22 -3.26 -4.06
N ASN A 94 3.61 -2.80 -5.25
CA ASN A 94 3.34 -3.54 -6.49
C ASN A 94 4.10 -4.88 -6.58
N ASP A 95 5.28 -4.97 -5.96
CA ASP A 95 6.03 -6.23 -5.84
C ASP A 95 5.50 -7.15 -4.71
N SER A 96 4.50 -6.69 -3.94
CA SER A 96 3.95 -7.37 -2.76
C SER A 96 4.98 -7.68 -1.66
N ARG A 97 6.12 -6.96 -1.64
CA ARG A 97 7.18 -7.13 -0.64
C ARG A 97 7.12 -6.07 0.46
N ARG A 98 6.28 -5.06 0.32
CA ARG A 98 6.04 -4.03 1.33
C ARG A 98 4.54 -3.85 1.56
N MET A 99 4.22 -3.44 2.77
CA MET A 99 2.87 -3.02 3.14
C MET A 99 2.93 -1.74 3.97
N ALA A 100 1.88 -0.93 3.87
CA ALA A 100 1.65 0.20 4.76
C ALA A 100 0.30 0.07 5.45
N THR A 101 0.20 0.46 6.72
CA THR A 101 -1.02 0.37 7.54
C THR A 101 -1.29 1.71 8.21
N VAL A 102 -2.58 2.07 8.38
CA VAL A 102 -3.01 3.26 9.15
C VAL A 102 -4.04 2.87 10.20
N SER A 103 -3.86 3.35 11.42
CA SER A 103 -4.67 2.92 12.58
C SER A 103 -5.30 4.10 13.31
N LYS A 104 -6.37 3.78 14.05
CA LYS A 104 -7.00 4.66 15.04
C LYS A 104 -6.04 5.16 16.12
N ASP A 105 -4.91 4.47 16.32
CA ASP A 105 -3.90 4.86 17.32
C ASP A 105 -3.09 6.13 16.97
N GLY A 106 -3.39 6.79 15.86
CA GLY A 106 -2.68 8.01 15.44
C GLY A 106 -1.40 7.73 14.65
N THR A 107 -1.12 6.47 14.31
CA THR A 107 0.09 6.08 13.61
C THR A 107 -0.18 5.39 12.29
N TRP A 108 0.79 5.50 11.40
CA TRP A 108 0.94 4.62 10.26
C TRP A 108 2.24 3.83 10.39
N LYS A 109 2.26 2.63 9.82
CA LYS A 109 3.42 1.74 9.87
C LYS A 109 3.76 1.25 8.48
N PHE A 110 5.05 1.05 8.24
CA PHE A 110 5.59 0.53 6.99
C PHE A 110 6.38 -0.73 7.26
N TRP A 111 6.15 -1.77 6.46
CA TRP A 111 6.57 -3.13 6.73
C TRP A 111 7.36 -3.73 5.59
N ASP A 112 8.41 -4.48 5.91
CA ASP A 112 8.98 -5.50 5.04
C ASP A 112 8.21 -6.80 5.21
N THR A 113 7.64 -7.29 4.13
CA THR A 113 6.83 -8.51 4.09
C THR A 113 7.43 -9.58 3.18
N ASP A 114 8.66 -9.35 2.68
CA ASP A 114 9.45 -10.35 1.94
C ASP A 114 10.09 -11.33 2.92
N VAL A 115 9.25 -12.10 3.60
CA VAL A 115 9.65 -13.00 4.69
C VAL A 115 9.35 -14.46 4.34
N GLU A 116 10.16 -15.37 4.88
CA GLU A 116 9.88 -16.80 4.79
C GLU A 116 8.84 -17.22 5.83
N TYR A 117 7.59 -16.79 5.65
CA TYR A 117 6.49 -17.07 6.59
C TYR A 117 6.23 -18.58 6.80
N LYS A 118 6.59 -19.43 5.82
CA LYS A 118 6.54 -20.91 5.98
C LYS A 118 7.54 -21.43 7.01
N LYS A 119 8.60 -20.66 7.30
CA LYS A 119 9.55 -20.88 8.40
C LYS A 119 9.21 -20.04 9.63
N GLN A 120 7.97 -19.53 9.73
CA GLN A 120 7.49 -18.70 10.83
C GLN A 120 8.29 -17.40 11.03
N GLN A 121 8.87 -16.85 9.95
CA GLN A 121 9.44 -15.51 10.01
C GLN A 121 8.34 -14.46 10.00
N ASP A 122 8.38 -13.57 10.99
CA ASP A 122 7.48 -12.42 11.08
C ASP A 122 7.93 -11.27 10.16
N PRO A 123 6.99 -10.48 9.61
CA PRO A 123 7.28 -9.23 8.91
C PRO A 123 8.08 -8.24 9.76
N TYR A 124 8.99 -7.50 9.12
CA TYR A 124 9.81 -6.51 9.81
C TYR A 124 9.15 -5.13 9.78
N LEU A 125 8.95 -4.51 10.94
CA LEU A 125 8.54 -3.11 11.03
C LEU A 125 9.72 -2.22 10.60
N LEU A 126 9.59 -1.53 9.48
CA LEU A 126 10.62 -0.62 8.95
C LEU A 126 10.51 0.77 9.58
N LEU A 127 9.29 1.25 9.79
CA LEU A 127 9.03 2.61 10.26
C LEU A 127 7.66 2.72 10.93
N THR A 128 7.58 3.54 11.98
CA THR A 128 6.31 4.07 12.51
C THR A 128 6.32 5.58 12.35
N GLY A 129 5.34 6.11 11.63
CA GLY A 129 5.10 7.55 11.49
C GLY A 129 3.83 7.98 12.24
N LYS A 130 3.75 9.25 12.60
CA LYS A 130 2.54 9.85 13.17
C LYS A 130 1.69 10.46 12.05
N CYS A 131 0.38 10.40 12.19
CA CYS A 131 -0.55 11.05 11.29
C CYS A 131 -1.78 11.55 12.05
N GLU A 132 -2.44 12.57 11.50
CA GLU A 132 -3.74 13.00 12.00
C GLU A 132 -4.80 12.00 11.55
N VAL A 133 -5.54 11.43 12.50
CA VAL A 133 -6.53 10.40 12.23
C VAL A 133 -7.93 10.96 12.48
N ALA A 134 -8.70 11.10 11.40
CA ALA A 134 -10.11 11.41 11.42
C ALA A 134 -10.85 10.29 10.68
N GLU A 135 -11.88 9.71 11.30
CA GLU A 135 -12.61 8.61 10.68
C GLU A 135 -13.55 9.15 9.58
N PRO A 136 -13.52 8.59 8.33
CA PRO A 136 -12.69 7.49 7.85
C PRO A 136 -11.29 7.92 7.32
N CYS A 137 -10.25 7.14 7.65
CA CYS A 137 -8.92 7.27 7.05
C CYS A 137 -8.69 6.24 5.91
N ARG A 138 -7.87 6.61 4.92
CA ARG A 138 -7.34 5.69 3.88
C ARG A 138 -5.82 5.81 3.83
N ILE A 139 -5.17 4.76 3.34
CA ILE A 139 -3.73 4.77 3.07
C ILE A 139 -3.46 4.15 1.70
N ALA A 140 -2.63 4.81 0.90
CA ALA A 140 -2.17 4.34 -0.40
C ALA A 140 -0.65 4.33 -0.41
N LEU A 141 -0.05 3.15 -0.62
CA LEU A 141 1.40 3.02 -0.79
C LEU A 141 1.73 3.17 -2.27
N ALA A 142 2.69 4.03 -2.62
CA ALA A 142 3.15 4.12 -3.99
C ALA A 142 3.72 2.75 -4.44
N PRO A 143 3.54 2.33 -5.70
CA PRO A 143 4.04 1.06 -6.23
C PRO A 143 5.50 0.74 -5.93
N ASP A 144 6.36 1.76 -5.96
CA ASP A 144 7.80 1.70 -5.65
C ASP A 144 8.13 1.83 -4.15
N ALA A 145 7.10 1.92 -3.30
CA ALA A 145 7.14 1.95 -1.84
C ALA A 145 7.93 3.10 -1.22
N ARG A 146 8.20 4.18 -1.97
CA ARG A 146 9.00 5.33 -1.51
C ARG A 146 8.20 6.38 -0.73
N VAL A 147 6.91 6.47 -1.04
CA VAL A 147 5.99 7.40 -0.38
C VAL A 147 4.68 6.72 -0.10
N VAL A 148 3.99 7.24 0.90
CA VAL A 148 2.66 6.80 1.28
C VAL A 148 1.76 8.01 1.40
N ALA A 149 0.56 7.94 0.84
CA ALA A 149 -0.46 8.97 0.97
C ALA A 149 -1.51 8.50 1.97
N ILE A 150 -1.86 9.35 2.91
CA ILE A 150 -2.88 9.09 3.92
C ILE A 150 -3.95 10.16 3.80
N SER A 151 -5.22 9.73 3.69
CA SER A 151 -6.35 10.64 3.76
C SER A 151 -6.94 10.67 5.16
N SER A 152 -7.34 11.86 5.60
CA SER A 152 -7.97 12.11 6.89
C SER A 152 -9.08 13.14 6.69
N GLY A 153 -10.34 12.70 6.73
CA GLY A 153 -11.48 13.51 6.32
C GLY A 153 -11.35 13.96 4.86
N THR A 154 -11.25 15.28 4.63
CA THR A 154 -11.12 15.91 3.31
C THR A 154 -9.67 16.15 2.88
N ASN A 155 -8.71 15.83 3.74
CA ASN A 155 -7.30 16.20 3.57
C ASN A 155 -6.48 14.98 3.15
N ILE A 156 -5.37 15.23 2.47
CA ILE A 156 -4.39 14.21 2.09
C ILE A 156 -3.02 14.68 2.58
N VAL A 157 -2.27 13.78 3.20
CA VAL A 157 -0.88 14.01 3.57
C VAL A 157 -0.02 12.91 2.94
N VAL A 158 1.07 13.28 2.30
CA VAL A 158 2.03 12.37 1.69
C VAL A 158 3.29 12.33 2.55
N TYR A 159 3.70 11.14 2.95
CA TYR A 159 4.87 10.91 3.79
C TYR A 159 5.96 10.15 3.04
N ASN A 160 7.21 10.42 3.38
CA ASN A 160 8.37 9.65 2.93
C ASN A 160 8.50 8.36 3.76
N THR A 161 8.57 7.18 3.12
CA THR A 161 8.62 5.89 3.84
C THR A 161 9.97 5.56 4.46
N ARG A 162 11.03 6.29 4.08
CA ARG A 162 12.38 6.13 4.66
C ARG A 162 12.57 7.00 5.89
N ARG A 163 12.09 8.24 5.84
CA ARG A 163 12.29 9.25 6.90
C ARG A 163 11.11 9.34 7.87
N GLY A 164 9.91 8.99 7.41
CA GLY A 164 8.67 9.17 8.17
C GLY A 164 8.18 10.60 8.26
N GLU A 165 8.80 11.51 7.51
CA GLU A 165 8.46 12.92 7.48
C GLU A 165 7.36 13.21 6.46
N GLU A 166 6.57 14.24 6.75
CA GLU A 166 5.58 14.80 5.83
C GLU A 166 6.30 15.53 4.69
N GLU A 167 5.98 15.16 3.45
CA GLU A 167 6.54 15.76 2.24
C GLU A 167 5.57 16.75 1.59
N GLU A 168 4.27 16.44 1.62
CA GLU A 168 3.22 17.26 1.01
C GLU A 168 1.90 17.13 1.76
N ARG A 169 1.13 18.21 1.77
CA ARG A 169 -0.20 18.27 2.35
C ARG A 169 -1.16 19.00 1.43
N PHE A 170 -2.30 18.35 1.18
CA PHE A 170 -3.41 18.89 0.43
C PHE A 170 -4.60 19.05 1.37
N VAL A 171 -5.07 20.28 1.56
CA VAL A 171 -6.15 20.62 2.51
C VAL A 171 -7.43 20.88 1.73
N GLY A 172 -8.56 20.35 2.22
CA GLY A 172 -9.86 20.57 1.61
C GLY A 172 -9.95 20.03 0.18
N VAL A 173 -9.35 18.87 -0.07
CA VAL A 173 -9.24 18.28 -1.42
C VAL A 173 -10.62 17.99 -1.99
N HIS A 174 -11.50 17.41 -1.17
CA HIS A 174 -12.88 17.13 -1.53
C HIS A 174 -13.82 17.87 -0.57
N GLY A 175 -15.05 18.17 -1.01
CA GLY A 175 -16.09 18.74 -0.14
C GLY A 175 -16.69 17.74 0.85
N GLN A 176 -16.29 16.46 0.77
CA GLN A 176 -16.73 15.35 1.61
C GLN A 176 -15.53 14.45 1.93
N CYS A 177 -15.70 13.54 2.90
CA CYS A 177 -14.67 12.59 3.30
C CYS A 177 -14.16 11.78 2.10
N ILE A 178 -12.83 11.64 2.01
CA ILE A 178 -12.18 10.87 0.95
C ILE A 178 -12.56 9.39 1.11
N THR A 179 -13.18 8.85 0.08
CA THR A 179 -13.68 7.47 0.05
C THR A 179 -12.62 6.50 -0.46
N ASP A 180 -11.75 6.95 -1.37
CA ASP A 180 -10.69 6.12 -1.94
C ASP A 180 -9.46 6.95 -2.34
N LEU A 181 -8.30 6.31 -2.29
CA LEU A 181 -6.99 6.89 -2.54
C LEU A 181 -6.08 5.84 -3.20
N ALA A 182 -5.47 6.16 -4.34
CA ALA A 182 -4.60 5.22 -5.05
C ALA A 182 -3.49 5.93 -5.84
N PHE A 183 -2.33 5.30 -5.92
CA PHE A 183 -1.29 5.69 -6.87
C PHE A 183 -1.45 4.95 -8.19
N ASP A 184 -1.11 5.59 -9.31
CA ASP A 184 -0.98 4.86 -10.59
C ASP A 184 0.20 3.88 -10.54
N ILE A 185 0.16 2.84 -11.38
CA ILE A 185 1.16 1.75 -11.39
C ILE A 185 2.61 2.21 -11.59
N ASN A 186 2.83 3.41 -12.13
CA ASN A 186 4.17 3.97 -12.36
C ASN A 186 4.61 4.97 -11.27
N SER A 187 3.87 5.09 -10.16
CA SER A 187 4.14 6.06 -9.09
C SER A 187 4.21 7.53 -9.56
N ARG A 188 3.54 7.90 -10.65
CA ARG A 188 3.56 9.26 -11.23
C ARG A 188 2.44 10.14 -10.72
N TYR A 189 1.30 9.55 -10.40
CA TYR A 189 0.08 10.23 -10.01
C TYR A 189 -0.54 9.61 -8.77
N LEU A 190 -1.03 10.47 -7.89
CA LEU A 190 -1.94 10.13 -6.81
C LEU A 190 -3.36 10.51 -7.24
N VAL A 191 -4.31 9.63 -7.02
CA VAL A 191 -5.72 9.82 -7.36
C VAL A 191 -6.56 9.72 -6.09
N SER A 192 -7.50 10.63 -5.91
CA SER A 192 -8.44 10.63 -4.79
C SER A 192 -9.88 10.78 -5.26
N SER A 193 -10.80 10.18 -4.49
CA SER A 193 -12.25 10.33 -4.64
C SER A 193 -12.87 10.60 -3.28
N GLY A 194 -13.99 11.34 -3.23
CA GLY A 194 -14.67 11.66 -1.97
C GLY A 194 -15.93 12.50 -2.16
N ASP A 195 -15.96 13.31 -3.20
CA ASP A 195 -17.16 14.02 -3.68
C ASP A 195 -17.52 13.52 -5.10
N ARG A 196 -18.28 14.30 -5.86
CA ARG A 196 -18.69 13.95 -7.24
C ARG A 196 -17.56 14.06 -8.27
N ALA A 197 -16.30 14.19 -7.82
CA ALA A 197 -15.15 14.34 -8.70
C ALA A 197 -14.00 13.42 -8.25
N ILE A 198 -13.25 12.97 -9.25
CA ILE A 198 -11.94 12.32 -9.07
C ILE A 198 -10.87 13.40 -9.30
N ARG A 199 -9.92 13.50 -8.38
CA ARG A 199 -8.79 14.44 -8.49
C ARG A 199 -7.50 13.66 -8.69
N VAL A 200 -6.63 14.23 -9.52
CA VAL A 200 -5.35 13.63 -9.90
C VAL A 200 -4.24 14.62 -9.57
N PHE A 201 -3.26 14.17 -8.78
CA PHE A 201 -2.12 14.94 -8.32
C PHE A 201 -0.85 14.35 -8.89
N HIS A 202 0.10 15.19 -9.30
CA HIS A 202 1.44 14.72 -9.59
C HIS A 202 2.13 14.23 -8.32
N ASN A 203 2.79 13.08 -8.37
CA ASN A 203 3.55 12.53 -7.25
C ASN A 203 4.93 13.18 -7.11
N SER A 204 4.99 14.50 -6.86
CA SER A 204 6.25 15.22 -6.68
C SER A 204 7.07 14.70 -5.51
N ALA A 205 6.42 14.35 -4.39
CA ALA A 205 7.08 13.69 -3.26
C ALA A 205 7.80 12.39 -3.67
N GLY A 206 7.15 11.55 -4.48
CA GLY A 206 7.75 10.32 -5.01
C GLY A 206 9.00 10.59 -5.85
N TYR A 207 8.95 11.56 -6.77
CA TYR A 207 10.13 11.92 -7.56
C TYR A 207 11.28 12.47 -6.71
N ARG A 208 11.00 13.25 -5.65
CA ARG A 208 12.05 13.69 -4.71
C ARG A 208 12.68 12.49 -3.99
N ALA A 209 11.86 11.56 -3.52
CA ALA A 209 12.34 10.34 -2.87
C ALA A 209 13.16 9.45 -3.81
N VAL A 210 12.83 9.41 -5.11
CA VAL A 210 13.67 8.77 -6.14
C VAL A 210 15.04 9.44 -6.22
N VAL A 211 15.07 10.77 -6.38
CA VAL A 211 16.34 11.51 -6.51
C VAL A 211 17.23 11.29 -5.28
N GLU A 212 16.68 11.42 -4.07
CA GLU A 212 17.41 11.25 -2.82
C GLU A 212 18.03 9.85 -2.70
N GLU A 213 17.24 8.80 -2.93
CA GLU A 213 17.73 7.43 -2.83
C GLU A 213 18.76 7.10 -3.89
N MET A 214 18.51 7.47 -5.14
CA MET A 214 19.43 7.17 -6.23
C MET A 214 20.77 7.90 -6.03
N GLN A 215 20.75 9.15 -5.54
CA GLN A 215 21.97 9.86 -5.15
C GLN A 215 22.72 9.16 -4.02
N ALA A 216 22.01 8.64 -3.02
CA ALA A 216 22.63 7.87 -1.93
C ALA A 216 23.27 6.56 -2.43
N MET A 217 22.63 5.86 -3.39
CA MET A 217 23.18 4.66 -4.03
C MET A 217 24.38 4.97 -4.93
N LEU A 218 24.33 6.09 -5.64
CA LEU A 218 25.40 6.56 -6.53
C LEU A 218 26.71 6.77 -5.77
N LYS A 219 26.63 7.33 -4.56
CA LYS A 219 27.78 7.54 -3.67
C LYS A 219 28.45 6.24 -3.21
N LYS A 220 27.69 5.13 -3.16
CA LYS A 220 28.16 3.83 -2.66
C LYS A 220 28.66 2.90 -3.77
N THR A 221 28.36 3.22 -5.02
CA THR A 221 28.56 2.30 -6.15
C THR A 221 29.85 2.62 -6.90
N ALA A 222 30.72 1.61 -7.06
CA ALA A 222 31.93 1.71 -7.88
C ALA A 222 31.75 1.19 -9.32
N ASN A 223 30.69 0.43 -9.60
CA ASN A 223 30.41 -0.13 -10.93
C ASN A 223 29.92 0.96 -11.89
N LYS A 224 30.63 1.15 -13.00
CA LYS A 224 30.32 2.14 -14.04
C LYS A 224 28.92 1.98 -14.64
N ALA A 225 28.52 0.76 -15.02
CA ALA A 225 27.22 0.52 -15.64
C ALA A 225 26.05 0.82 -14.68
N THR A 226 26.20 0.44 -13.41
CA THR A 226 25.22 0.78 -12.37
C THR A 226 25.16 2.28 -12.15
N ARG A 227 26.33 2.95 -12.16
CA ARG A 227 26.43 4.40 -12.01
C ARG A 227 25.67 5.15 -13.11
N GLU A 228 25.91 4.80 -14.37
CA GLU A 228 25.22 5.39 -15.53
C GLU A 228 23.70 5.21 -15.44
N ARG A 229 23.24 4.02 -15.05
CA ARG A 229 21.80 3.75 -14.83
C ARG A 229 21.20 4.66 -13.74
N LEU A 230 21.89 4.81 -12.60
CA LEU A 230 21.42 5.66 -11.50
C LEU A 230 21.38 7.14 -11.93
N GLU A 231 22.40 7.63 -12.64
CA GLU A 231 22.45 9.00 -13.17
C GLU A 231 21.30 9.27 -14.14
N GLN A 232 20.97 8.31 -15.02
CA GLN A 232 19.83 8.43 -15.93
C GLN A 232 18.50 8.50 -15.16
N GLN A 233 18.32 7.68 -14.11
CA GLN A 233 17.11 7.70 -13.28
C GLN A 233 16.97 9.03 -12.53
N ILE A 234 18.06 9.56 -11.97
CA ILE A 234 18.09 10.88 -11.33
C ILE A 234 17.68 11.97 -12.33
N SER A 235 18.29 11.98 -13.52
CA SER A 235 17.99 12.96 -14.56
C SER A 235 16.50 12.92 -14.97
N ASN A 236 15.94 11.73 -15.14
CA ASN A 236 14.53 11.56 -15.49
C ASN A 236 13.59 12.09 -14.39
N ALA A 237 13.87 11.76 -13.12
CA ALA A 237 13.06 12.24 -11.99
C ALA A 237 13.16 13.76 -11.82
N GLN A 238 14.35 14.35 -11.99
CA GLN A 238 14.55 15.80 -11.96
C GLN A 238 13.83 16.51 -13.10
N LYS A 239 13.85 15.96 -14.32
CA LYS A 239 13.09 16.50 -15.46
C LYS A 239 11.59 16.45 -15.19
N ALA A 240 11.08 15.36 -14.62
CA ALA A 240 9.67 15.25 -14.26
C ALA A 240 9.27 16.30 -13.21
N LEU A 241 10.09 16.50 -12.16
CA LEU A 241 9.88 17.55 -11.17
C LEU A 241 9.90 18.96 -11.79
N ALA A 242 10.89 19.24 -12.64
CA ALA A 242 10.98 20.53 -13.33
C ALA A 242 9.75 20.79 -14.20
N ALA A 243 9.23 19.77 -14.90
CA ALA A 243 8.02 19.89 -15.71
C ALA A 243 6.75 20.15 -14.86
N ILE A 244 6.69 19.61 -13.64
CA ILE A 244 5.57 19.85 -12.71
C ILE A 244 5.61 21.31 -12.22
N TYR A 245 6.77 21.80 -11.78
CA TYR A 245 6.90 23.17 -11.24
C TYR A 245 6.94 24.26 -12.32
N GLY A 246 7.40 23.95 -13.53
CA GLY A 246 7.50 24.89 -14.65
C GLY A 246 6.17 25.23 -15.32
N LYS A 247 5.09 24.49 -15.01
CA LYS A 247 3.74 24.71 -15.54
C LYS A 247 2.88 25.69 -14.74
N LYS A 248 3.48 26.60 -13.96
CA LYS A 248 2.72 27.69 -13.32
C LYS A 248 2.13 28.58 -14.43
N HIS A 249 0.83 28.45 -14.69
CA HIS A 249 0.00 29.41 -15.42
C HIS A 249 -0.52 30.45 -14.45
#